data_AF-A0A956X6X1-F1
#
_entry.id   AF-A0A956X6X1-F1
#
_cell.length_a   1.000
_cell.length_b   1.000
_cell.length_c   1.000
_cell.angle_alpha   90.00
_cell.angle_beta   90.00
_cell.angle_gamma   90.00
#
_symmetry.space_group_name_H-M   'P 1'
#
loop_
_entity.id
_entity.type
_entity.pdbx_description
1 polymer ?
#
loop_
_entity_poly.entity_id
_entity_poly.type
_entity_poly.pdbx_seq_one_letter_code
_entity_poly.pdbx_strand_id
1 'polypeptide(L)'
;MSDPLHGELDMPEFRQIGYQLVDWIAEYLSRPEQYPVLSRSQPGEVKAQLPGSAPEQPESLAAIVADFEKIIVPGITQWNHPNFFAYFSITGSVPGILAEMLIAALNVNGMLWRTSPAATELEEVTLDWLRQLLGL
;
A
#
# COMPACT_ATOMS: atom_id res chain seq x y z
N MET A 1 21.07 19.06 12.89
CA MET A 1 20.90 17.70 12.33
C MET A 1 19.50 17.67 11.76
N SER A 2 19.37 17.46 10.45
CA SER A 2 18.06 17.18 9.83
C SER A 2 17.49 15.91 10.47
N ASP A 3 16.17 15.88 10.66
CA ASP A 3 15.47 14.71 11.18
C ASP A 3 15.56 13.57 10.15
N PRO A 4 16.17 12.42 10.49
CA PRO A 4 16.36 11.32 9.56
C PRO A 4 15.05 10.67 9.08
N LEU A 5 13.92 10.89 9.76
CA LEU A 5 12.61 10.34 9.36
C LEU A 5 11.83 11.24 8.40
N HIS A 6 12.13 12.53 8.34
CA HIS A 6 11.25 13.51 7.68
C HIS A 6 11.77 13.96 6.31
N GLY A 7 13.06 13.84 6.02
CA GLY A 7 13.60 14.45 4.80
C GLY A 7 13.20 15.94 4.76
N GLU A 8 12.68 16.40 3.61
CA GLU A 8 12.07 17.74 3.47
C GLU A 8 10.55 17.75 3.75
N LEU A 9 9.92 16.60 3.97
CA LEU A 9 8.47 16.49 4.20
C LEU A 9 8.13 16.78 5.66
N ASP A 10 7.37 17.83 5.92
CA ASP A 10 6.93 18.16 7.28
C ASP A 10 5.66 17.38 7.71
N MET A 11 5.41 17.33 9.01
CA MET A 11 4.26 16.60 9.59
C MET A 11 2.89 17.14 9.13
N PRO A 12 2.67 18.46 9.00
CA PRO A 12 1.47 19.00 8.37
C PRO A 12 1.24 18.46 6.94
N GLU A 13 2.26 18.49 6.08
CA GLU A 13 2.18 18.00 4.70
C GLU A 13 1.93 16.49 4.67
N PHE A 14 2.63 15.72 5.51
CA PHE A 14 2.39 14.28 5.69
C PHE A 14 0.92 13.99 6.05
N ARG A 15 0.34 14.73 7.00
CA ARG A 15 -1.07 14.53 7.39
C ARG A 15 -2.02 14.88 6.26
N GLN A 16 -1.78 16.00 5.58
CA GLN A 16 -2.61 16.44 4.47
C GLN A 16 -2.65 15.37 3.37
N ILE A 17 -1.49 14.89 2.93
CA ILE A 17 -1.40 13.89 1.87
C ILE A 17 -1.87 12.52 2.36
N GLY A 18 -1.58 12.15 3.62
CA GLY A 18 -2.08 10.93 4.23
C GLY A 18 -3.60 10.85 4.21
N TYR A 19 -4.30 11.94 4.54
CA TYR A 19 -5.77 11.99 4.43
C TYR A 19 -6.25 11.90 2.97
N GLN A 20 -5.58 12.58 2.04
CA GLN A 20 -5.91 12.46 0.61
C GLN A 20 -5.78 11.02 0.10
N LEU A 21 -4.75 10.29 0.53
CA LEU A 21 -4.55 8.89 0.16
C LEU A 21 -5.62 7.98 0.80
N VAL A 22 -6.02 8.24 2.04
CA VAL A 22 -7.12 7.51 2.69
C VAL A 22 -8.44 7.73 1.93
N ASP A 23 -8.74 8.96 1.55
CA ASP A 23 -9.93 9.30 0.76
C ASP A 23 -9.88 8.64 -0.62
N TRP A 24 -8.71 8.65 -1.27
CA TRP A 24 -8.49 7.98 -2.55
C TRP A 24 -8.72 6.47 -2.45
N ILE A 25 -8.16 5.81 -1.42
CA ILE A 25 -8.36 4.37 -1.18
C ILE A 25 -9.84 4.06 -0.96
N ALA A 26 -10.55 4.88 -0.19
CA ALA A 26 -11.96 4.69 0.08
C ALA A 26 -12.81 4.79 -1.20
N GLU A 27 -12.54 5.77 -2.07
CA GLU A 27 -13.20 5.91 -3.37
C GLU A 27 -12.86 4.71 -4.28
N TYR A 28 -11.58 4.36 -4.39
CA TYR A 28 -11.09 3.23 -5.20
C TYR A 28 -11.76 1.90 -4.83
N LEU A 29 -11.90 1.60 -3.53
CA LEU A 29 -12.53 0.38 -3.04
C LEU A 29 -14.06 0.40 -3.13
N SER A 30 -14.69 1.57 -3.02
CA SER A 30 -16.15 1.70 -3.05
C SER A 30 -16.74 1.78 -4.46
N ARG A 31 -15.93 2.13 -5.46
CA ARG A 31 -16.34 2.25 -6.85
C ARG A 31 -15.40 1.53 -7.83
N PRO A 32 -15.19 0.21 -7.65
CA PRO A 32 -14.27 -0.56 -8.49
C PRO A 32 -14.67 -0.54 -9.98
N GLU A 33 -15.95 -0.34 -10.29
CA GLU A 33 -16.50 -0.29 -11.65
C GLU A 33 -15.98 0.88 -12.51
N GLN A 34 -15.32 1.87 -11.90
CA GLN A 34 -14.66 2.96 -12.64
C GLN A 34 -13.46 2.47 -13.45
N TYR A 35 -12.89 1.31 -13.08
CA TYR A 35 -11.69 0.76 -13.69
C TYR A 35 -11.99 -0.48 -14.52
N PRO A 36 -11.33 -0.68 -15.67
CA PRO A 36 -11.40 -1.95 -16.37
C PRO A 36 -10.78 -3.06 -15.50
N VAL A 37 -11.40 -4.25 -15.51
CA VAL A 37 -10.92 -5.41 -14.72
C VAL A 37 -9.47 -5.75 -15.02
N LEU A 38 -9.13 -5.87 -16.31
CA LEU A 38 -7.76 -6.10 -16.79
C LEU A 38 -7.15 -4.78 -17.26
N SER A 39 -5.86 -4.60 -16.99
CA SER A 39 -5.13 -3.50 -17.61
C SER A 39 -5.19 -3.59 -19.14
N ARG A 40 -5.24 -2.44 -19.78
CA ARG A 40 -5.22 -2.30 -21.25
C ARG A 40 -3.84 -1.91 -21.78
N SER A 41 -2.85 -1.74 -20.90
CA SER A 41 -1.51 -1.32 -21.28
C SER A 41 -0.73 -2.42 -22.00
N GLN A 42 0.12 -2.02 -22.94
CA GLN A 42 1.06 -2.92 -23.60
C GLN A 42 2.37 -3.05 -22.80
N PRO A 43 3.13 -4.15 -22.98
CA PRO A 43 4.44 -4.29 -22.37
C PRO A 43 5.35 -3.10 -22.69
N GLY A 44 5.88 -2.44 -21.66
CA GLY A 44 6.76 -1.28 -21.78
C GLY A 44 6.07 0.09 -21.78
N GLU A 45 4.73 0.15 -21.94
CA GLU A 45 4.00 1.42 -22.03
C GLU A 45 4.05 2.25 -20.74
N VAL A 46 3.90 1.61 -19.57
CA VAL A 46 4.03 2.28 -18.27
C VAL A 46 5.46 2.78 -18.06
N LYS A 47 6.46 1.94 -18.38
CA LYS A 47 7.88 2.30 -18.24
C LYS A 47 8.25 3.49 -19.12
N ALA A 48 7.71 3.58 -20.34
CA ALA A 48 7.99 4.66 -21.28
C ALA A 48 7.47 6.03 -20.81
N GLN A 49 6.54 6.07 -19.84
CA GLN A 49 6.03 7.30 -19.23
C GLN A 49 6.89 7.80 -18.07
N LEU A 50 7.83 6.98 -17.58
CA LEU A 50 8.72 7.32 -16.47
C LEU A 50 10.06 7.88 -16.97
N PRO A 51 10.76 8.71 -16.17
CA PRO A 51 12.10 9.17 -16.49
C PRO A 51 13.09 8.02 -16.69
N GLY A 52 14.06 8.21 -17.60
CA GLY A 52 15.10 7.21 -17.88
C GLY A 52 16.15 7.05 -16.77
N SER A 53 16.19 7.97 -15.81
CA SER A 53 17.08 7.98 -14.65
C SER A 53 16.35 8.53 -13.42
N ALA A 54 16.80 8.16 -12.23
CA ALA A 54 16.24 8.71 -10.99
C ALA A 54 16.44 10.24 -10.93
N PRO A 55 15.49 10.99 -10.35
CA PRO A 55 15.63 12.44 -10.17
C PRO A 55 16.77 12.74 -9.19
N GLU A 56 17.58 13.75 -9.51
CA GLU A 56 18.67 14.21 -8.63
C GLU A 56 18.20 15.18 -7.54
N GLN A 57 16.99 15.73 -7.72
CA GLN A 57 16.37 16.70 -6.82
C GLN A 57 15.05 16.13 -6.28
N PRO A 58 14.63 16.53 -5.08
CA PRO A 58 13.36 16.10 -4.53
C PRO A 58 12.18 16.58 -5.38
N GLU A 59 11.15 15.75 -5.45
CA GLU A 59 9.84 16.07 -6.03
C GLU A 59 8.81 16.14 -4.92
N SER A 60 7.78 16.98 -5.09
CA SER A 60 6.71 17.05 -4.10
C SER A 60 5.93 15.76 -4.06
N LEU A 61 5.50 15.35 -2.86
CA LEU A 61 4.71 14.13 -2.72
C LEU A 61 3.38 14.24 -3.48
N ALA A 62 2.82 15.44 -3.61
CA ALA A 62 1.65 15.69 -4.45
C ALA A 62 1.88 15.37 -5.95
N ALA A 63 3.07 15.67 -6.50
CA ALA A 63 3.41 15.32 -7.87
C ALA A 63 3.53 13.80 -8.03
N ILE A 64 4.15 13.12 -7.05
CA ILE A 64 4.28 11.66 -7.03
C ILE A 64 2.91 10.98 -6.98
N VAL A 65 1.97 11.49 -6.17
CA VAL A 65 0.60 10.97 -6.08
C VAL A 65 -0.15 11.18 -7.40
N ALA A 66 0.01 12.34 -8.03
CA ALA A 66 -0.59 12.61 -9.33
C ALA A 66 -0.05 11.66 -10.43
N ASP A 67 1.25 11.37 -10.42
CA ASP A 67 1.85 10.40 -11.34
C ASP A 67 1.42 8.96 -11.03
N PHE A 68 1.24 8.61 -9.76
CA PHE A 68 0.64 7.32 -9.38
C PHE A 68 -0.74 7.13 -10.03
N GLU A 69 -1.63 8.11 -9.90
CA GLU A 69 -2.96 8.05 -10.49
C GLU A 69 -2.93 8.05 -12.03
N LYS A 70 -2.05 8.85 -12.63
CA LYS A 70 -2.02 9.03 -14.09
C LYS A 70 -1.28 7.92 -14.83
N ILE A 71 -0.18 7.43 -14.28
CA ILE A 71 0.76 6.51 -14.95
C ILE A 71 0.58 5.09 -14.44
N ILE A 72 0.44 4.90 -13.12
CA ILE A 72 0.44 3.58 -12.50
C ILE A 72 -0.94 2.95 -12.55
N VAL A 73 -1.98 3.64 -12.05
CA VAL A 73 -3.34 3.08 -11.91
C VAL A 73 -3.92 2.53 -13.23
N PRO A 74 -3.76 3.17 -14.41
CA PRO A 74 -4.23 2.60 -15.68
C PRO A 74 -3.51 1.30 -16.08
N GLY A 75 -2.28 1.12 -15.61
CA GLY A 75 -1.47 -0.08 -15.79
C GLY A 75 -1.84 -1.24 -14.86
N ILE A 76 -2.71 -1.03 -13.87
CA ILE A 76 -3.08 -2.03 -12.87
C ILE A 76 -4.22 -2.93 -13.39
N THR A 77 -4.02 -4.24 -13.27
CA THR A 77 -5.12 -5.21 -13.30
C THR A 77 -5.80 -5.22 -11.95
N GLN A 78 -7.12 -5.05 -11.92
CA GLN A 78 -7.90 -4.82 -10.71
C GLN A 78 -8.28 -6.14 -10.05
N TRP A 79 -7.35 -6.72 -9.29
CA TRP A 79 -7.55 -8.01 -8.61
C TRP A 79 -8.68 -8.01 -7.58
N ASN A 80 -8.98 -6.86 -6.98
CA ASN A 80 -10.07 -6.63 -6.03
C ASN A 80 -11.40 -6.29 -6.72
N HIS A 81 -11.47 -6.26 -8.05
CA HIS A 81 -12.69 -5.93 -8.78
C HIS A 81 -13.71 -7.08 -8.66
N PRO A 82 -15.02 -6.82 -8.45
CA PRO A 82 -16.04 -7.86 -8.26
C PRO A 82 -16.21 -8.80 -9.49
N ASN A 83 -15.83 -8.32 -10.67
CA ASN A 83 -15.81 -9.09 -11.92
C ASN A 83 -14.45 -9.75 -12.24
N PHE A 84 -13.47 -9.76 -11.32
CA PHE A 84 -12.21 -10.47 -11.53
C PHE A 84 -12.34 -11.94 -11.10
N PHE A 85 -12.31 -12.86 -12.06
CA PHE A 85 -12.48 -14.31 -11.83
C PHE A 85 -11.28 -15.16 -12.30
N ALA A 86 -10.15 -14.52 -12.58
CA ALA A 86 -8.93 -15.25 -12.97
C ALA A 86 -8.16 -15.74 -11.73
N TYR A 87 -7.41 -16.83 -11.88
CA TYR A 87 -6.49 -17.36 -10.86
C TYR A 87 -7.18 -17.69 -9.52
N PHE A 88 -6.64 -17.16 -8.41
CA PHE A 88 -7.19 -17.26 -7.05
C PHE A 88 -7.62 -15.87 -6.57
N SER A 89 -8.58 -15.84 -5.65
CA SER A 89 -9.08 -14.61 -5.04
C SER A 89 -8.01 -13.90 -4.22
N ILE A 90 -8.16 -12.58 -4.06
CA ILE A 90 -7.41 -11.80 -3.09
C ILE A 90 -7.85 -12.12 -1.65
N THR A 91 -6.96 -11.83 -0.71
CA THR A 91 -7.21 -11.88 0.75
C THR A 91 -7.26 -10.48 1.38
N GLY A 92 -7.23 -9.42 0.55
CA GLY A 92 -7.25 -8.03 0.99
C GLY A 92 -8.54 -7.66 1.71
N SER A 93 -8.43 -6.82 2.74
CA SER A 93 -9.57 -6.28 3.50
C SER A 93 -9.27 -4.88 4.03
N VAL A 94 -10.31 -4.08 4.29
CA VAL A 94 -10.16 -2.72 4.84
C VAL A 94 -9.39 -2.72 6.18
N PRO A 95 -9.67 -3.62 7.15
CA PRO A 95 -8.85 -3.71 8.36
C PRO A 95 -7.38 -4.06 8.08
N GLY A 96 -7.12 -4.92 7.09
CA GLY A 96 -5.75 -5.28 6.67
C GLY A 96 -4.98 -4.08 6.13
N ILE A 97 -5.60 -3.24 5.31
CA ILE A 97 -4.98 -2.00 4.79
C ILE A 97 -4.59 -1.06 5.93
N LEU A 98 -5.47 -0.87 6.92
CA LEU A 98 -5.17 -0.04 8.09
C LEU A 98 -4.05 -0.64 8.94
N ALA A 99 -4.02 -1.97 9.08
CA ALA A 99 -2.94 -2.66 9.77
C ALA A 99 -1.59 -2.44 9.07
N GLU A 100 -1.53 -2.51 7.74
CA GLU A 100 -0.32 -2.23 6.96
C GLU A 100 0.19 -0.79 7.18
N MET A 101 -0.72 0.20 7.28
CA MET A 101 -0.32 1.58 7.63
C MET A 101 0.36 1.66 9.01
N LEU A 102 -0.17 0.94 10.00
CA LEU A 102 0.42 0.90 11.34
C LEU A 102 1.77 0.18 11.35
N ILE A 103 1.87 -0.94 10.64
CA ILE A 103 3.12 -1.70 10.52
C ILE A 103 4.20 -0.86 9.83
N ALA A 104 3.86 -0.15 8.76
CA ALA A 104 4.78 0.77 8.09
C ALA A 104 5.27 1.89 9.01
N ALA A 105 4.37 2.47 9.83
CA ALA A 105 4.73 3.53 10.77
C ALA A 105 5.65 3.02 11.91
N LEU A 106 5.40 1.82 12.42
CA LEU A 106 6.20 1.21 13.49
C LEU A 106 7.54 0.66 12.98
N ASN A 107 7.62 0.32 11.68
CA ASN A 107 8.79 -0.26 11.02
C ASN A 107 9.42 -1.42 11.82
N VAL A 108 8.56 -2.34 12.24
CA VAL A 108 8.90 -3.41 13.21
C VAL A 108 9.89 -4.41 12.61
N ASN A 109 10.90 -4.81 13.40
CA ASN A 109 11.77 -5.95 13.11
C ASN A 109 11.62 -7.05 14.18
N GLY A 110 11.01 -8.17 13.80
CA GLY A 110 10.71 -9.31 14.68
C GLY A 110 11.76 -10.43 14.70
N MET A 111 13.02 -10.18 14.30
CA MET A 111 14.03 -11.24 14.19
C MET A 111 14.30 -12.01 15.50
N LEU A 112 14.22 -11.32 16.65
CA LEU A 112 14.35 -11.91 17.98
C LEU A 112 13.24 -11.35 18.87
N TRP A 113 12.83 -12.10 19.91
CA TRP A 113 11.86 -11.59 20.88
C TRP A 113 12.26 -10.21 21.43
N ARG A 114 13.55 -10.00 21.72
CA ARG A 114 14.07 -8.72 22.22
C ARG A 114 13.94 -7.54 21.23
N THR A 115 13.90 -7.80 19.92
CA THR A 115 13.81 -6.72 18.91
C THR A 115 12.37 -6.27 18.69
N SER A 116 11.38 -7.12 18.98
CA SER A 116 9.97 -6.73 19.04
C SER A 116 9.13 -7.74 19.84
N PRO A 117 9.04 -7.59 21.19
CA PRO A 117 8.29 -8.52 22.03
C PRO A 117 6.81 -8.59 21.67
N ALA A 118 6.19 -7.44 21.45
CA ALA A 118 4.77 -7.35 21.11
C ALA A 118 4.45 -8.02 19.78
N ALA A 119 5.32 -7.93 18.77
CA ALA A 119 5.11 -8.63 17.51
C ALA A 119 5.19 -10.14 17.68
N THR A 120 6.18 -10.62 18.45
CA THR A 120 6.35 -12.06 18.72
C THR A 120 5.13 -12.63 19.46
N GLU A 121 4.74 -12.00 20.57
CA GLU A 121 3.65 -12.51 21.40
C GLU A 121 2.28 -12.38 20.71
N LEU A 122 2.06 -11.31 19.93
CA LEU A 122 0.83 -11.17 19.15
C LEU A 122 0.75 -12.21 18.03
N GLU A 123 1.86 -12.52 17.35
CA GLU A 123 1.93 -13.60 16.37
C GLU A 123 1.59 -14.95 17.00
N GLU A 124 2.19 -15.28 18.15
CA GLU A 124 1.91 -16.53 18.87
C GLU A 124 0.42 -16.67 19.21
N VAL A 125 -0.20 -15.62 19.76
CA VAL A 125 -1.62 -15.64 20.15
C VAL A 125 -2.53 -15.75 18.92
N THR A 126 -2.26 -14.98 17.86
CA THR A 126 -3.10 -14.97 16.65
C THR A 126 -2.97 -16.26 15.83
N LEU A 127 -1.78 -16.88 15.79
CA LEU A 127 -1.59 -18.20 15.20
C LEU A 127 -2.27 -19.29 16.01
N ASP A 128 -2.28 -19.20 17.35
CA ASP A 128 -3.04 -20.15 18.17
C ASP A 128 -4.55 -20.00 17.93
N TRP A 129 -5.06 -18.77 17.79
CA TRP A 129 -6.45 -18.56 17.37
C TRP A 129 -6.73 -19.17 16.00
N LEU A 130 -5.85 -18.99 15.03
CA LEU A 130 -5.99 -19.60 13.71
C LEU A 130 -6.00 -21.12 13.79
N ARG A 131 -5.11 -21.72 14.59
CA ARG A 131 -5.05 -23.17 14.84
C ARG A 131 -6.39 -23.68 15.39
N GLN A 132 -6.96 -22.99 16.39
CA GLN A 132 -8.27 -23.31 16.96
C GLN A 132 -9.39 -23.21 15.92
N LEU A 133 -9.40 -22.16 15.09
CA LEU A 133 -10.39 -21.97 14.02
C LEU A 133 -10.32 -23.07 12.95
N LEU A 134 -9.15 -23.64 12.73
CA LEU A 134 -8.93 -24.75 11.80
C LEU A 134 -9.19 -26.14 12.43
N GLY A 135 -9.43 -26.20 13.75
CA GLY A 135 -9.64 -27.46 14.47
C GLY A 135 -8.38 -28.32 14.60
N LEU A 136 -7.20 -27.71 14.57
CA LEU A 136 -5.89 -28.36 14.75
C LEU A 136 -5.41 -28.35 16.20
#